data_AF-A0A951VTY3-F1
#
_entry.id   AF-A0A951VTY3-F1
#
_cell.length_a   1.000
_cell.length_b   1.000
_cell.length_c   1.000
_cell.angle_alpha   90.00
_cell.angle_beta   90.00
_cell.angle_gamma   90.00
#
_symmetry.space_group_name_H-M   'P 1'
#
loop_
_entity.id
_entity.type
_entity.pdbx_description
1 polymer ?
#
loop_
_entity_poly.entity_id
_entity_poly.type
_entity_poly.pdbx_seq_one_letter_code
_entity_poly.pdbx_strand_id
1 'polypeptide(L)'
;MKLLFLILIIISQGSLYPQVTDSTSLCVKIETNINNPLISIDSAEFTSLKKDCLFLSAGSYYFEIKSGNQDNVWGAMNISRTVEIYSDTILTLKAPVLYTFTTDPFNASVYFNDSLLGFTPLRYLSDKLLTGEFSVRKDGFKSVFENFDTSKVFYKIILKPANGLVENEVIINRAIGFETPRNWLVISGLGALTISGAYGSFNLKSKANEFYDEYLKTSDETKLDKSKQFDVYFAISLIAMQAALTGLIYYLFFD
;
A
#
# COMPACT_ATOMS: atom_id res chain seq x y z
N MET A 1 -13.49 44.88 -49.57
CA MET A 1 -12.09 44.94 -49.08
C MET A 1 -11.97 43.81 -48.05
N LYS A 2 -11.69 42.54 -48.40
CA LYS A 2 -10.33 41.94 -48.51
C LYS A 2 -9.38 42.58 -47.46
N LEU A 3 -8.76 41.88 -46.52
CA LEU A 3 -8.09 40.58 -46.65
C LEU A 3 -7.53 40.13 -45.28
N LEU A 4 -7.48 38.82 -45.07
CA LEU A 4 -6.50 38.04 -44.28
C LEU A 4 -6.46 38.19 -42.74
N PHE A 5 -7.09 37.23 -42.05
CA PHE A 5 -6.75 36.81 -40.70
C PHE A 5 -5.54 35.87 -40.77
N LEU A 6 -4.45 36.23 -40.07
CA LEU A 6 -3.19 35.50 -40.03
C LEU A 6 -3.29 34.32 -39.05
N ILE A 7 -2.97 33.13 -39.55
CA ILE A 7 -2.90 31.86 -38.80
C ILE A 7 -1.68 31.89 -37.88
N LEU A 8 -1.90 31.74 -36.57
CA LEU A 8 -0.85 31.59 -35.57
C LEU A 8 -0.36 30.13 -35.58
N ILE A 9 0.84 29.93 -36.11
CA ILE A 9 1.54 28.64 -36.13
C ILE A 9 2.08 28.37 -34.73
N ILE A 10 1.57 27.32 -34.08
CA ILE A 10 2.14 26.75 -32.85
C ILE A 10 3.43 26.02 -33.25
N ILE A 11 4.57 26.67 -33.04
CA ILE A 11 5.89 26.07 -33.18
C ILE A 11 6.08 25.12 -32.00
N SER A 12 6.03 23.82 -32.28
CA SER A 12 6.50 22.78 -31.37
C SER A 12 7.98 23.05 -31.06
N GLN A 13 8.29 23.37 -29.81
CA GLN A 13 9.64 23.28 -29.26
C GLN A 13 9.98 21.79 -29.16
N GLY A 14 10.36 21.20 -30.30
CA GLY A 14 11.11 19.95 -30.31
C GLY A 14 12.43 20.23 -29.64
N SER A 15 12.60 19.76 -28.42
CA SER A 15 13.90 19.66 -27.77
C SER A 15 14.84 18.95 -28.74
N LEU A 16 15.87 19.69 -29.17
CA LEU A 16 16.97 19.20 -29.99
C LEU A 16 17.72 18.13 -29.19
N TYR A 17 17.29 16.87 -29.34
CA TYR A 17 18.13 15.74 -29.00
C TYR A 17 19.24 15.67 -30.07
N PRO A 18 20.53 15.68 -29.68
CA PRO A 18 21.58 15.40 -30.64
C PRO A 18 21.39 13.97 -31.16
N GLN A 19 21.12 13.85 -32.46
CA GLN A 19 21.19 12.59 -33.19
C GLN A 19 22.65 12.17 -33.21
N VAL A 20 23.05 11.31 -32.26
CA VAL A 20 24.32 10.60 -32.34
C VAL A 20 24.16 9.51 -33.39
N THR A 21 24.49 9.84 -34.62
CA THR A 21 24.69 8.87 -35.70
C THR A 21 26.06 8.23 -35.54
N ASP A 22 26.15 7.27 -34.63
CA ASP A 22 27.22 6.28 -34.67
C ASP A 22 26.57 4.90 -34.48
N SER A 23 26.62 4.08 -35.54
CA SER A 23 26.08 2.71 -35.58
C SER A 23 26.94 1.72 -34.78
N THR A 24 27.83 2.22 -33.92
CA THR A 24 28.64 1.43 -33.02
C THR A 24 27.77 0.93 -31.88
N SER A 25 27.49 -0.36 -31.87
CA SER A 25 26.88 -1.02 -30.71
C SER A 25 27.87 -1.03 -29.55
N LEU A 26 27.56 -0.34 -28.46
CA LEU A 26 28.38 -0.22 -27.26
C LEU A 26 28.02 -1.33 -26.27
N CYS A 27 29.01 -1.92 -25.59
CA CYS A 27 28.71 -2.89 -24.53
C CYS A 27 28.28 -2.16 -23.26
N VAL A 28 27.07 -2.48 -22.79
CA VAL A 28 26.56 -2.11 -21.49
C VAL A 28 26.60 -3.33 -20.58
N LYS A 29 27.33 -3.21 -19.47
CA LYS A 29 27.35 -4.21 -18.41
C LYS A 29 26.43 -3.77 -17.30
N ILE A 30 25.49 -4.62 -16.90
CA ILE A 30 24.57 -4.32 -15.81
C ILE A 30 24.96 -5.17 -14.61
N GLU A 31 25.35 -4.52 -13.52
CA GLU A 31 25.65 -5.17 -12.25
C GLU A 31 24.52 -4.89 -11.26
N THR A 32 23.93 -5.94 -10.70
CA THR A 32 22.86 -5.79 -9.70
C THR A 32 22.97 -6.82 -8.57
N ASN A 33 22.49 -6.43 -7.40
CA ASN A 33 22.36 -7.29 -6.22
C ASN A 33 20.98 -7.96 -6.12
N ILE A 34 20.10 -7.77 -7.11
CA ILE A 34 18.80 -8.42 -7.18
C ILE A 34 18.97 -9.85 -7.73
N ASN A 35 18.50 -10.84 -6.98
CA ASN A 35 18.49 -12.23 -7.44
C ASN A 35 17.45 -12.42 -8.55
N ASN A 36 17.86 -13.04 -9.66
CA ASN A 36 17.06 -13.29 -10.87
C ASN A 36 16.32 -12.02 -11.36
N PRO A 37 17.03 -10.96 -11.77
CA PRO A 37 16.41 -9.70 -12.16
C PRO A 37 15.64 -9.84 -13.49
N LEU A 38 14.44 -9.28 -13.53
CA LEU A 38 13.74 -8.96 -14.77
C LEU A 38 14.13 -7.53 -15.15
N ILE A 39 14.77 -7.36 -16.30
CA ILE A 39 15.29 -6.06 -16.74
C ILE A 39 14.48 -5.62 -17.94
N SER A 40 13.94 -4.40 -17.92
CA SER A 40 13.28 -3.78 -19.06
C SER A 40 13.99 -2.50 -19.47
N ILE A 41 14.09 -2.29 -20.79
CA ILE A 41 14.75 -1.13 -21.39
C ILE A 41 13.78 -0.53 -22.39
N ASP A 42 13.40 0.73 -22.20
CA ASP A 42 12.41 1.43 -23.03
C ASP A 42 11.13 0.61 -23.28
N SER A 43 10.67 -0.08 -22.23
CA SER A 43 9.50 -0.98 -22.23
C SER A 43 9.67 -2.33 -22.94
N ALA A 44 10.85 -2.64 -23.48
CA ALA A 44 11.18 -3.99 -23.96
C ALA A 44 11.73 -4.84 -22.80
N GLU A 45 11.12 -6.00 -22.54
CA GLU A 45 11.52 -6.91 -21.47
C GLU A 45 12.66 -7.84 -21.91
N PHE A 46 13.70 -7.92 -21.06
CA PHE A 46 14.83 -8.83 -21.20
C PHE A 46 14.85 -9.77 -19.99
N THR A 47 14.51 -11.03 -20.23
CA THR A 47 14.60 -12.08 -19.20
C THR A 47 16.03 -12.58 -19.09
N SER A 48 16.67 -12.32 -17.95
CA SER A 48 17.96 -12.89 -17.54
C SER A 48 19.17 -12.53 -18.42
N LEU A 49 20.09 -11.73 -17.87
CA LEU A 49 21.44 -11.54 -18.42
C LEU A 49 22.23 -12.86 -18.33
N LYS A 50 21.98 -13.78 -19.26
CA LYS A 50 22.89 -14.89 -19.55
C LYS A 50 24.13 -14.42 -20.32
N LYS A 51 24.18 -13.14 -20.69
CA LYS A 51 25.24 -12.47 -21.45
C LYS A 51 25.83 -11.34 -20.61
N ASP A 52 27.15 -11.31 -20.50
CA ASP A 52 27.90 -10.31 -19.73
C ASP A 52 27.88 -8.89 -20.36
N CYS A 53 27.36 -8.75 -21.59
CA CYS A 53 27.26 -7.50 -22.33
C CYS A 53 25.91 -7.41 -23.05
N LEU A 54 25.23 -6.27 -22.90
CA LEU A 54 24.12 -5.83 -23.73
C LEU A 54 24.62 -4.79 -24.74
N PHE A 55 24.35 -5.01 -26.02
CA PHE A 55 24.79 -4.11 -27.08
C PHE A 55 23.71 -3.07 -27.39
N LEU A 56 23.95 -1.81 -27.05
CA LEU A 56 23.05 -0.67 -27.30
C LEU A 56 23.76 0.41 -28.12
N SER A 57 23.03 1.12 -28.98
CA SER A 57 23.57 2.32 -29.64
C SER A 57 23.75 3.45 -28.62
N ALA A 58 24.57 4.45 -28.96
CA ALA A 58 24.67 5.65 -28.15
C ALA A 58 23.30 6.37 -28.07
N GLY A 59 22.87 6.77 -26.89
CA GLY A 59 21.54 7.33 -26.67
C GLY A 59 21.08 7.32 -25.22
N SER A 60 19.90 7.87 -24.96
CA SER A 60 19.26 7.89 -23.65
C SER A 60 18.27 6.74 -23.54
N TYR A 61 18.41 5.91 -22.52
CA TYR A 61 17.59 4.71 -22.31
C TYR A 61 17.00 4.70 -20.90
N TYR A 62 15.74 4.30 -20.78
CA TYR A 62 15.07 4.06 -19.50
C TYR A 62 15.22 2.60 -19.09
N PHE A 63 16.00 2.38 -18.03
CA PHE A 63 16.19 1.06 -17.42
C PHE A 63 15.22 0.89 -16.25
N GLU A 64 14.54 -0.26 -16.21
CA GLU A 64 13.78 -0.71 -15.05
C GLU A 64 14.20 -2.13 -14.69
N ILE A 65 14.46 -2.38 -13.40
CA ILE A 65 14.83 -3.70 -12.87
C ILE A 65 13.83 -4.07 -11.79
N LYS A 66 13.22 -5.24 -11.98
CA LYS A 66 12.29 -5.88 -11.04
C LYS A 66 12.90 -7.18 -10.55
N SER A 67 12.50 -7.64 -9.37
CA SER A 67 12.88 -8.99 -8.93
C SER A 67 12.01 -10.03 -9.63
N GLY A 68 12.62 -10.89 -10.45
CA GLY A 68 11.89 -11.87 -11.28
C GLY A 68 11.29 -13.05 -10.52
N ASN A 69 11.55 -13.16 -9.21
CA ASN A 69 10.95 -14.18 -8.35
C ASN A 69 9.88 -13.60 -7.40
N GLN A 70 9.51 -12.32 -7.55
CA GLN A 70 8.77 -11.57 -6.51
C GLN A 70 7.49 -10.89 -6.99
N ASP A 71 6.78 -11.46 -7.95
CA ASP A 71 5.46 -10.93 -8.36
C ASP A 71 4.43 -10.86 -7.21
N ASN A 72 4.69 -11.51 -6.07
CA ASN A 72 3.79 -11.54 -4.90
C ASN A 72 4.46 -11.21 -3.56
N VAL A 73 5.66 -10.62 -3.54
CA VAL A 73 6.29 -10.21 -2.26
C VAL A 73 5.98 -8.74 -2.00
N TRP A 74 5.10 -8.50 -1.01
CA TRP A 74 4.83 -7.15 -0.50
C TRP A 74 6.16 -6.51 -0.05
N GLY A 75 6.59 -5.43 -0.71
CA GLY A 75 7.87 -4.78 -0.44
C GLY A 75 9.02 -5.14 -1.40
N ALA A 76 8.75 -5.84 -2.50
CA ALA A 76 9.69 -5.96 -3.62
C ALA A 76 10.06 -4.57 -4.15
N MET A 77 11.36 -4.27 -4.22
CA MET A 77 11.85 -2.97 -4.69
C MET A 77 12.19 -3.04 -6.17
N ASN A 78 11.67 -2.05 -6.92
CA ASN A 78 12.01 -1.84 -8.31
C ASN A 78 13.00 -0.69 -8.40
N ILE A 79 14.02 -0.84 -9.24
CA ILE A 79 14.95 0.24 -9.57
C ILE A 79 14.57 0.75 -10.95
N SER A 80 14.38 2.06 -11.11
CA SER A 80 14.26 2.67 -12.43
C SER A 80 15.18 3.87 -12.59
N ARG A 81 15.81 3.99 -13.76
CA ARG A 81 16.76 5.07 -14.06
C ARG A 81 16.89 5.31 -15.55
N THR A 82 16.94 6.59 -15.95
CA THR A 82 17.38 6.99 -17.28
C THR A 82 18.90 7.14 -17.30
N VAL A 83 19.55 6.51 -18.28
CA VAL A 83 21.00 6.50 -18.44
C VAL A 83 21.34 6.91 -19.87
N GLU A 84 22.28 7.84 -20.01
CA GLU A 84 22.84 8.23 -21.30
C GLU A 84 24.09 7.38 -21.58
N ILE A 85 24.10 6.72 -22.74
CA ILE A 85 25.17 5.82 -23.18
C ILE A 85 25.96 6.54 -24.26
N TYR A 86 27.24 6.79 -24.00
CA TYR A 86 28.17 7.44 -24.94
C TYR A 86 29.45 6.62 -25.21
N SER A 87 29.72 5.58 -24.40
CA SER A 87 30.86 4.66 -24.55
C SER A 87 30.53 3.31 -23.88
N ASP A 88 31.47 2.35 -23.87
CA ASP A 88 31.36 1.16 -23.02
C ASP A 88 31.07 1.58 -21.57
N THR A 89 29.85 1.32 -21.12
CA THR A 89 29.30 1.85 -19.86
C THR A 89 29.02 0.70 -18.92
N ILE A 90 29.57 0.78 -17.71
CA ILE A 90 29.22 -0.16 -16.63
C ILE A 90 28.13 0.51 -15.79
N LEU A 91 26.93 -0.06 -15.83
CA LEU A 91 25.78 0.40 -15.09
C LEU A 91 25.61 -0.46 -13.83
N THR A 92 26.00 0.08 -12.68
CA THR A 92 25.80 -0.56 -11.38
C THR A 92 24.50 -0.09 -10.75
N LEU A 93 23.53 -1.01 -10.58
CA LEU A 93 22.21 -0.76 -10.01
C LEU A 93 22.00 -1.61 -8.76
N LYS A 94 22.14 -0.99 -7.59
CA LYS A 94 21.94 -1.64 -6.29
C LYS A 94 20.60 -1.24 -5.71
N ALA A 95 19.73 -2.22 -5.45
CA ALA A 95 18.49 -2.02 -4.69
C ALA A 95 18.77 -2.28 -3.22
N PRO A 96 18.18 -1.52 -2.30
CA PRO A 96 18.14 -1.95 -0.92
C PRO A 96 17.22 -3.18 -0.78
N VAL A 97 17.51 -4.01 0.22
CA VAL A 97 16.80 -5.23 0.54
C VAL A 97 15.97 -5.00 1.80
N LEU A 98 14.67 -5.26 1.72
CA LEU A 98 13.75 -5.11 2.85
C LEU A 98 13.53 -6.45 3.55
N TYR A 99 14.12 -6.62 4.72
CA TYR A 99 13.90 -7.77 5.59
C TYR A 99 12.68 -7.55 6.48
N THR A 100 11.81 -8.55 6.58
CA THR A 100 10.65 -8.52 7.48
C THR A 100 10.76 -9.64 8.50
N PHE A 101 10.64 -9.29 9.78
CA PHE A 101 10.65 -10.24 10.89
C PHE A 101 9.34 -10.15 11.66
N THR A 102 8.74 -11.29 11.90
CA THR A 102 7.52 -11.43 12.72
C THR A 102 7.75 -12.53 13.73
N THR A 103 7.26 -12.33 14.96
CA THR A 103 7.36 -13.36 15.99
C THR A 103 6.02 -13.63 16.66
N ASP A 104 5.91 -14.85 17.18
CA ASP A 104 4.87 -15.25 18.12
C ASP A 104 5.52 -15.75 19.42
N PRO A 105 5.34 -15.06 20.57
CA PRO A 105 4.62 -13.79 20.71
C PRO A 105 5.34 -12.59 20.08
N PHE A 106 4.58 -11.50 19.87
CA PHE A 106 5.08 -10.24 19.31
C PHE A 106 6.07 -9.52 20.24
N ASN A 107 6.72 -8.46 19.74
CA ASN A 107 7.68 -7.64 20.49
C ASN A 107 8.88 -8.43 21.03
N ALA A 108 9.56 -9.14 20.13
CA ALA A 108 10.85 -9.76 20.38
C ALA A 108 11.95 -8.92 19.72
N SER A 109 13.09 -8.80 20.39
CA SER A 109 14.28 -8.12 19.88
C SER A 109 15.01 -8.97 18.84
N VAL A 110 15.39 -8.36 17.72
CA VAL A 110 16.14 -8.99 16.63
C VAL A 110 17.56 -8.40 16.60
N TYR A 111 18.57 -9.26 16.68
CA TYR A 111 19.98 -8.89 16.67
C TYR A 111 20.71 -9.49 15.48
N PHE A 112 21.64 -8.74 14.92
CA PHE A 112 22.57 -9.20 13.89
C PHE A 112 23.97 -8.65 14.18
N ASN A 113 24.99 -9.51 14.18
CA ASN A 113 26.36 -9.17 14.59
C ASN A 113 26.41 -8.41 15.92
N ASP A 114 25.71 -8.92 16.94
CA ASP A 114 25.56 -8.33 18.27
C ASP A 114 24.92 -6.93 18.32
N SER A 115 24.48 -6.37 17.18
CA SER A 115 23.75 -5.12 17.10
C SER A 115 22.24 -5.35 17.08
N LEU A 116 21.49 -4.53 17.82
CA LEU A 116 20.03 -4.56 17.80
C LEU A 116 19.52 -3.94 16.49
N LEU A 117 18.84 -4.75 15.67
CA LEU A 117 18.14 -4.27 14.48
C LEU A 117 16.80 -3.62 14.82
N GLY A 118 16.12 -4.11 15.86
CA GLY A 118 14.83 -3.58 16.33
C GLY A 118 13.95 -4.64 16.99
N PHE A 119 12.65 -4.38 17.06
CA PHE A 119 11.66 -5.25 17.69
C PHE A 119 10.59 -5.71 16.70
N THR A 120 10.13 -6.95 16.83
CA THR A 120 9.09 -7.51 15.96
C THR A 120 7.68 -6.98 16.28
N PRO A 121 6.79 -6.79 15.28
CA PRO A 121 7.05 -6.89 13.84
C PRO A 121 8.05 -5.84 13.34
N LEU A 122 9.12 -6.28 12.67
CA LEU A 122 10.22 -5.44 12.23
C LEU A 122 10.30 -5.44 10.71
N ARG A 123 10.47 -4.26 10.13
CA ARG A 123 10.86 -4.07 8.73
C ARG A 123 12.21 -3.36 8.70
N TYR A 124 13.24 -4.06 8.27
CA TYR A 124 14.62 -3.59 8.28
C TYR A 124 15.13 -3.43 6.85
N LEU A 125 15.51 -2.21 6.48
CA LEU A 125 16.05 -1.89 5.17
C LEU A 125 17.58 -1.96 5.19
N SER A 126 18.17 -2.70 4.26
CA SER A 126 19.63 -2.88 4.14
C SER A 126 20.11 -2.60 2.73
N ASP A 127 21.21 -1.88 2.55
CA ASP A 127 21.78 -1.63 1.22
C ASP A 127 22.45 -2.87 0.59
N LYS A 128 22.60 -3.93 1.37
CA LYS A 128 23.21 -5.20 0.94
C LYS A 128 22.44 -6.40 1.48
N LEU A 129 22.61 -7.54 0.82
CA LEU A 129 22.18 -8.83 1.38
C LEU A 129 22.93 -9.07 2.69
N LEU A 130 22.18 -9.27 3.76
CA LEU A 130 22.71 -9.72 5.04
C LEU A 130 23.10 -11.20 4.91
N THR A 131 24.23 -11.55 5.49
CA THR A 131 24.76 -12.92 5.53
C THR A 131 25.26 -13.22 6.94
N GLY A 132 25.14 -14.48 7.36
CA GLY A 132 25.48 -14.93 8.70
C GLY A 132 24.26 -15.10 9.60
N GLU A 133 24.52 -15.26 10.90
CA GLU A 133 23.52 -15.59 11.90
C GLU A 133 22.88 -14.33 12.50
N PHE A 134 21.56 -14.35 12.66
CA PHE A 134 20.82 -13.40 13.48
C PHE A 134 20.19 -14.14 14.66
N SER A 135 19.97 -13.42 15.77
CA SER A 135 19.31 -13.96 16.95
C SER A 135 18.05 -13.19 17.28
N VAL A 136 17.01 -13.90 17.70
CA VAL A 136 15.76 -13.33 18.16
C VAL A 136 15.60 -13.67 19.63
N ARG A 137 15.40 -12.63 20.46
CA ARG A 137 15.38 -12.75 21.92
C ARG A 137 14.14 -12.08 22.48
N LYS A 138 13.55 -12.69 23.49
CA LYS A 138 12.44 -12.12 24.25
C LYS A 138 12.49 -12.65 25.68
N ASP A 139 12.27 -11.77 26.65
CA ASP A 139 12.25 -12.14 28.06
C ASP A 139 11.21 -13.22 28.33
N GLY A 140 11.62 -14.26 29.07
CA GLY A 140 10.78 -15.42 29.35
C GLY A 140 10.71 -16.44 28.21
N PHE A 141 11.39 -16.23 27.08
CA PHE A 141 11.42 -17.16 25.95
C PHE A 141 12.84 -17.63 25.63
N LYS A 142 12.95 -18.81 25.02
CA LYS A 142 14.21 -19.32 24.50
C LYS A 142 14.62 -18.52 23.27
N SER A 143 15.86 -18.02 23.26
CA SER A 143 16.43 -17.35 22.10
C SER A 143 16.50 -18.30 20.91
N VAL A 144 16.20 -17.76 19.72
CA VAL A 144 16.31 -18.48 18.44
C VAL A 144 17.47 -17.88 17.67
N PHE A 145 18.27 -18.74 17.04
CA PHE A 145 19.39 -18.39 16.18
C PHE A 145 19.11 -18.98 14.80
N GLU A 146 19.11 -18.13 13.78
CA GLU A 146 18.85 -18.51 12.39
C GLU A 146 19.84 -17.79 11.48
N ASN A 147 20.13 -18.39 10.32
CA ASN A 147 20.99 -17.77 9.33
C ASN A 147 20.16 -17.00 8.29
N PHE A 148 20.69 -15.87 7.83
CA PHE A 148 20.15 -15.21 6.66
C PHE A 148 20.30 -16.10 5.42
N ASP A 149 19.17 -16.38 4.78
CA ASP A 149 19.11 -17.04 3.49
C ASP A 149 18.99 -15.98 2.39
N THR A 150 19.87 -16.04 1.39
CA THR A 150 19.91 -15.08 0.27
C THR A 150 18.65 -15.09 -0.59
N SER A 151 17.84 -16.15 -0.48
CA SER A 151 16.54 -16.27 -1.15
C SER A 151 15.35 -15.81 -0.31
N LYS A 152 15.54 -15.56 1.00
CA LYS A 152 14.46 -15.28 1.96
C LYS A 152 14.60 -13.89 2.58
N VAL A 153 13.57 -13.08 2.38
CA VAL A 153 13.45 -11.74 2.98
C VAL A 153 12.40 -11.66 4.10
N PHE A 154 11.54 -12.69 4.23
CA PHE A 154 10.49 -12.76 5.25
C PHE A 154 10.77 -13.87 6.25
N TYR A 155 10.86 -13.52 7.53
CA TYR A 155 11.14 -14.43 8.64
C TYR A 155 9.97 -14.41 9.62
N LYS A 156 9.37 -15.57 9.83
CA LYS A 156 8.37 -15.82 10.87
C LYS A 156 8.95 -16.78 11.89
N ILE A 157 9.14 -16.31 13.12
CA ILE A 157 9.77 -17.07 14.20
C ILE A 157 8.74 -17.32 15.31
N ILE A 158 8.59 -18.58 15.74
CA ILE A 158 7.76 -18.93 16.89
C ILE A 158 8.68 -19.18 18.08
N LEU A 159 8.58 -18.36 19.11
CA LEU A 159 9.42 -18.44 20.29
C LEU A 159 8.78 -19.40 21.31
N LYS A 160 9.58 -20.32 21.84
CA LYS A 160 9.13 -21.23 22.89
C LYS A 160 9.42 -20.64 24.26
N PRO A 161 8.50 -20.74 25.24
CA PRO A 161 8.76 -20.27 26.59
C PRO A 161 10.01 -20.94 27.17
N ALA A 162 10.79 -20.16 27.92
CA ALA A 162 11.83 -20.70 28.80
C ALA A 162 11.13 -21.38 30.00
N ASN A 163 11.74 -22.46 30.52
CA ASN A 163 11.14 -23.32 31.54
C ASN A 163 10.46 -22.51 32.67
N GLY A 164 9.21 -22.85 33.00
CA GLY A 164 8.48 -22.25 34.14
C GLY A 164 7.37 -21.27 33.77
N LEU A 165 7.21 -20.90 32.50
CA LEU A 165 6.00 -20.22 32.02
C LEU A 165 5.00 -21.27 31.53
N VAL A 166 3.93 -21.44 32.30
CA VAL A 166 2.75 -22.18 31.85
C VAL A 166 2.21 -21.41 30.65
N GLU A 167 2.06 -22.11 29.52
CA GLU A 167 1.28 -21.63 28.39
C GLU A 167 -0.12 -21.38 28.95
N ASN A 168 -0.47 -20.12 29.26
CA ASN A 168 -1.84 -19.79 29.60
C ASN A 168 -2.65 -20.29 28.42
N GLU A 169 -3.48 -21.31 28.64
CA GLU A 169 -4.38 -21.82 27.62
C GLU A 169 -5.05 -20.61 27.00
N VAL A 170 -4.77 -20.37 25.71
CA VAL A 170 -5.47 -19.33 24.98
C VAL A 170 -6.92 -19.70 25.13
N ILE A 171 -7.67 -18.85 25.80
CA ILE A 171 -9.10 -19.00 25.97
C ILE A 171 -9.70 -18.75 24.57
N ILE A 172 -9.73 -19.80 23.72
CA ILE A 172 -10.11 -19.74 22.29
C ILE A 172 -11.61 -19.46 22.12
N ASN A 173 -12.39 -19.64 23.18
CA ASN A 173 -13.83 -19.44 23.08
C ASN A 173 -14.14 -17.93 23.12
N ARG A 174 -14.57 -17.43 21.95
CA ARG A 174 -14.99 -16.03 21.74
C ARG A 174 -16.13 -15.57 22.66
N ALA A 175 -16.80 -16.49 23.35
CA ALA A 175 -17.85 -16.17 24.32
C ALA A 175 -17.31 -15.75 25.70
N ILE A 176 -16.01 -15.92 25.98
CA ILE A 176 -15.45 -15.72 27.32
C ILE A 176 -14.82 -14.32 27.50
N GLY A 177 -14.94 -13.45 26.49
CA GLY A 177 -14.46 -12.06 26.52
C GLY A 177 -15.56 -11.01 26.74
N PHE A 178 -16.81 -11.45 26.91
CA PHE A 178 -17.97 -10.58 27.15
C PHE A 178 -18.59 -10.96 28.49
N GLU A 179 -18.95 -9.97 29.32
CA GLU A 179 -19.56 -10.22 30.63
C GLU A 179 -20.99 -10.75 30.48
N THR A 180 -21.65 -10.49 29.35
CA THR A 180 -23.04 -10.85 29.09
C THR A 180 -23.20 -11.61 27.76
N PRO A 181 -24.23 -12.48 27.64
CA PRO A 181 -24.55 -13.13 26.37
C PRO A 181 -25.11 -12.11 25.36
N ARG A 182 -24.52 -12.06 24.16
CA ARG A 182 -24.90 -11.11 23.10
C ARG A 182 -26.39 -11.19 22.74
N ASN A 183 -27.09 -10.07 22.88
CA ASN A 183 -28.50 -9.95 22.49
C ASN A 183 -28.64 -9.69 20.98
N TRP A 184 -28.66 -10.77 20.19
CA TRP A 184 -28.74 -10.70 18.72
C TRP A 184 -29.96 -9.94 18.19
N LEU A 185 -31.08 -9.96 18.91
CA LEU A 185 -32.29 -9.23 18.51
C LEU A 185 -32.07 -7.72 18.59
N VAL A 186 -31.42 -7.24 19.64
CA VAL A 186 -31.07 -5.82 19.80
C VAL A 186 -30.07 -5.38 18.72
N ILE A 187 -29.02 -6.17 18.50
CA ILE A 187 -28.01 -5.90 17.46
C ILE A 187 -28.65 -5.83 16.07
N SER A 188 -29.51 -6.82 15.73
CA SER A 188 -30.19 -6.86 14.43
C SER A 188 -31.15 -5.68 14.27
N GLY A 189 -31.90 -5.34 15.31
CA GLY A 189 -32.83 -4.20 15.32
C GLY A 189 -32.12 -2.87 15.12
N LEU A 190 -31.03 -2.62 15.85
CA LEU A 190 -30.21 -1.42 15.71
C LEU A 190 -29.52 -1.34 14.35
N GLY A 191 -29.06 -2.48 13.81
CA GLY A 191 -28.53 -2.56 12.45
C GLY A 191 -29.55 -2.16 11.39
N ALA A 192 -30.75 -2.72 11.45
CA ALA A 192 -31.85 -2.38 10.54
C ALA A 192 -32.28 -0.91 10.66
N LEU A 193 -32.34 -0.36 11.88
CA LEU A 193 -32.63 1.06 12.11
C LEU A 193 -31.54 1.98 11.55
N THR A 194 -30.28 1.60 11.68
CA THR A 194 -29.17 2.38 11.11
C THR A 194 -29.26 2.44 9.59
N ILE A 195 -29.48 1.30 8.93
CA ILE A 195 -29.59 1.24 7.46
C ILE A 195 -30.82 2.02 6.97
N SER A 196 -31.97 1.81 7.60
CA SER A 196 -33.21 2.50 7.22
C SER A 196 -33.14 4.00 7.50
N GLY A 197 -32.54 4.42 8.61
CA GLY A 197 -32.27 5.82 8.94
C GLY A 197 -31.32 6.48 7.94
N ALA A 198 -30.27 5.79 7.49
CA ALA A 198 -29.36 6.28 6.46
C ALA A 198 -30.08 6.49 5.13
N TYR A 199 -30.85 5.48 4.69
CA TYR A 199 -31.65 5.56 3.46
C TYR A 199 -32.71 6.66 3.53
N GLY A 200 -33.41 6.78 4.66
CA GLY A 200 -34.40 7.82 4.90
C GLY A 200 -33.79 9.21 4.84
N SER A 201 -32.66 9.41 5.54
CA SER A 201 -31.92 10.68 5.53
C SER A 201 -31.51 11.08 4.11
N PHE A 202 -30.93 10.15 3.34
CA PHE A 202 -30.55 10.41 1.96
C PHE A 202 -31.74 10.85 1.09
N ASN A 203 -32.85 10.12 1.13
CA ASN A 203 -34.03 10.43 0.32
C ASN A 203 -34.68 11.77 0.73
N LEU A 204 -34.78 12.03 2.03
CA LEU A 204 -35.36 13.27 2.55
C LEU A 204 -34.50 14.48 2.17
N LYS A 205 -33.17 14.37 2.27
CA LYS A 205 -32.27 15.44 1.84
C LYS A 205 -32.33 15.69 0.34
N SER A 206 -32.41 14.62 -0.46
CA SER A 206 -32.59 14.73 -1.91
C SER A 206 -33.85 15.52 -2.27
N LYS A 207 -34.99 15.20 -1.64
CA LYS A 207 -36.25 15.94 -1.83
C LYS A 207 -36.17 17.39 -1.35
N ALA A 208 -35.52 17.64 -0.23
CA ALA A 208 -35.33 19.00 0.28
C ALA A 208 -34.55 19.87 -0.72
N ASN A 209 -33.49 19.32 -1.32
CA ASN A 209 -32.71 19.99 -2.35
C ASN A 209 -33.52 20.22 -3.62
N GLU A 210 -34.30 19.23 -4.08
CA GLU A 210 -35.16 19.37 -5.27
C GLU A 210 -36.16 20.53 -5.11
N PHE A 211 -36.85 20.62 -3.97
CA PHE A 211 -37.76 21.74 -3.70
C PHE A 211 -37.03 23.08 -3.59
N TYR A 212 -35.80 23.10 -3.08
CA TYR A 212 -35.00 24.33 -3.03
C TYR A 212 -34.56 24.78 -4.43
N ASP A 213 -34.14 23.85 -5.28
CA ASP A 213 -33.77 24.14 -6.66
C ASP A 213 -34.97 24.64 -7.48
N GLU A 214 -36.17 24.11 -7.23
CA GLU A 214 -37.40 24.64 -7.80
C GLU A 214 -37.68 26.07 -7.31
N TYR A 215 -37.52 26.35 -6.02
CA TYR A 215 -37.64 27.71 -5.48
C TYR A 215 -36.68 28.68 -6.16
N LEU A 216 -35.41 28.31 -6.36
CA LEU A 216 -34.44 29.16 -7.06
C LEU A 216 -34.85 29.48 -8.50
N LYS A 217 -35.61 28.60 -9.16
CA LYS A 217 -36.10 28.80 -10.53
C LYS A 217 -37.39 29.61 -10.60
N THR A 218 -38.32 29.39 -9.67
CA THR A 218 -39.68 29.94 -9.74
C THR A 218 -39.93 31.11 -8.80
N SER A 219 -39.06 31.30 -7.79
CA SER A 219 -39.26 32.20 -6.65
C SER A 219 -40.57 31.94 -5.88
N ASP A 220 -41.09 30.71 -5.93
CA ASP A 220 -42.31 30.30 -5.22
C ASP A 220 -42.01 29.91 -3.77
N GLU A 221 -42.38 30.77 -2.83
CA GLU A 221 -42.17 30.57 -1.38
C GLU A 221 -42.74 29.25 -0.84
N THR A 222 -43.78 28.68 -1.46
CA THR A 222 -44.33 27.38 -1.03
C THR A 222 -43.34 26.23 -1.23
N LYS A 223 -42.42 26.36 -2.19
CA LYS A 223 -41.34 25.40 -2.43
C LYS A 223 -40.23 25.54 -1.39
N LEU A 224 -39.93 26.77 -0.97
CA LEU A 224 -38.99 27.01 0.12
C LEU A 224 -39.49 26.40 1.44
N ASP A 225 -40.78 26.54 1.76
CA ASP A 225 -41.37 25.96 2.96
C ASP A 225 -41.33 24.43 2.95
N LYS A 226 -41.63 23.81 1.79
CA LYS A 226 -41.50 22.36 1.61
C LYS A 226 -40.05 21.89 1.77
N SER A 227 -39.09 22.62 1.19
CA SER A 227 -37.67 22.32 1.34
C SER A 227 -37.27 22.30 2.82
N LYS A 228 -37.63 23.36 3.58
CA LYS A 228 -37.38 23.44 5.03
C LYS A 228 -38.03 22.29 5.80
N GLN A 229 -39.26 21.91 5.45
CA GLN A 229 -39.96 20.79 6.07
C GLN A 229 -39.21 19.47 5.86
N PHE A 230 -38.78 19.18 4.63
CA PHE A 230 -38.01 17.96 4.34
C PHE A 230 -36.61 17.99 4.99
N ASP A 231 -35.98 19.15 5.12
CA ASP A 231 -34.71 19.30 5.84
C ASP A 231 -34.85 19.00 7.33
N VAL A 232 -35.97 19.37 7.97
CA VAL A 232 -36.26 18.99 9.37
C VAL A 232 -36.43 17.48 9.48
N TYR A 233 -37.18 16.85 8.58
CA TYR A 233 -37.33 15.38 8.58
C TYR A 233 -36.01 14.66 8.34
N PHE A 234 -35.17 15.18 7.44
CA PHE A 234 -33.81 14.70 7.24
C PHE A 234 -33.02 14.75 8.55
N ALA A 235 -33.02 15.89 9.26
CA ALA A 235 -32.28 16.04 10.50
C ALA A 235 -32.76 15.04 11.57
N ILE A 236 -34.07 14.83 11.71
CA ILE A 236 -34.64 13.84 12.62
C ILE A 236 -34.18 12.43 12.25
N SER A 237 -34.26 12.05 10.97
CA SER A 237 -33.82 10.74 10.48
C SER A 237 -32.32 10.51 10.71
N LEU A 238 -31.51 11.57 10.58
CA LEU A 238 -30.07 11.51 10.77
C LEU A 238 -29.71 11.30 12.24
N ILE A 239 -30.39 12.02 13.15
CA ILE A 239 -30.22 11.85 14.60
C ILE A 239 -30.62 10.44 15.02
N ALA A 240 -31.75 9.92 14.52
CA ALA A 240 -32.19 8.56 14.80
C ALA A 240 -31.18 7.51 14.32
N MET A 241 -30.63 7.69 13.12
CA MET A 241 -29.57 6.83 12.57
C MET A 241 -28.32 6.85 13.46
N GLN A 242 -27.86 8.03 13.88
CA GLN A 242 -26.67 8.15 14.72
C GLN A 242 -26.88 7.48 16.09
N ALA A 243 -28.03 7.70 16.73
CA ALA A 243 -28.36 7.05 18.00
C ALA A 243 -28.40 5.51 17.86
N ALA A 244 -28.98 4.99 16.77
CA ALA A 244 -29.01 3.57 16.50
C ALA A 244 -27.60 2.99 16.26
N LEU A 245 -26.76 3.70 15.51
CA LEU A 245 -25.37 3.29 15.26
C LEU A 245 -24.53 3.29 16.53
N THR A 246 -24.66 4.32 17.38
CA THR A 246 -23.97 4.38 18.68
C THR A 246 -24.39 3.21 19.57
N GLY A 247 -25.70 2.92 19.64
CA GLY A 247 -26.19 1.74 20.35
C GLY A 247 -25.63 0.45 19.76
N LEU A 248 -25.58 0.33 18.43
CA LEU A 248 -25.06 -0.86 17.76
C LEU A 248 -23.59 -1.11 18.10
N ILE A 249 -22.76 -0.05 18.09
CA ILE A 249 -21.35 -0.12 18.46
C ILE A 249 -21.20 -0.56 19.92
N TYR A 250 -22.01 0.02 20.82
CA TYR A 250 -22.01 -0.38 22.24
C TYR A 250 -22.26 -1.89 22.40
N TYR A 251 -23.35 -2.41 21.84
CA TYR A 251 -23.71 -3.84 21.93
C TYR A 251 -22.82 -4.80 21.13
N LEU A 252 -21.98 -4.29 20.22
CA LEU A 252 -21.05 -5.13 19.46
C LEU A 252 -19.69 -5.30 20.14
N PHE A 253 -19.25 -4.27 20.87
CA PHE A 253 -17.87 -4.14 21.32
C PHE A 253 -17.70 -3.94 22.83
N PHE A 254 -18.71 -3.42 23.53
CA PHE A 254 -18.59 -3.02 24.94
C PHE A 254 -19.53 -3.77 25.89
N ASP A 255 -20.61 -4.36 25.37
CA ASP A 255 -21.46 -5.35 26.06
C ASP A 255 -21.11 -6.76 25.55
#